data_AF-A0A2M7AW50-F1
#
_entry.id   AF-A0A2M7AW50-F1
#
_cell.length_a   1.000
_cell.length_b   1.000
_cell.length_c   1.000
_cell.angle_alpha   90.00
_cell.angle_beta   90.00
_cell.angle_gamma   90.00
#
_symmetry.space_group_name_H-M   'P 1'
#
loop_
_entity.id
_entity.type
_entity.pdbx_description
1 polymer ?
#
loop_
_entity_poly.entity_id
_entity_poly.type
_entity_poly.pdbx_seq_one_letter_code
_entity_poly.pdbx_strand_id
1 'polypeptide(L)'
;PIIGWAKPVPVNPFNFRDQKWGTLKVSIAGPLTNFSLALLFGLIIRFFPLPEPALILFSIIVIYNFAWGIFNLIPIPPFDGSHIVFTFLGDRFLKLKMFLSQYGLFILIFFIFFGGLKFVFSAAYLLFYLISGHVFAI
;
A
#
# COMPACT_ATOMS: atom_id res chain seq x y z
N PRO A 1 5.52 -14.15 22.50
CA PRO A 1 5.91 -13.59 21.18
C PRO A 1 6.86 -12.40 21.38
N ILE A 2 8.13 -12.53 20.99
CA ILE A 2 9.19 -11.53 21.24
C ILE A 2 9.21 -10.42 20.17
N ILE A 3 8.47 -10.59 19.08
CA ILE A 3 8.32 -9.59 18.03
C ILE A 3 6.82 -9.42 17.82
N GLY A 4 6.32 -8.19 18.00
CA GLY A 4 4.89 -7.80 17.88
C GLY A 4 4.33 -7.87 16.46
N TRP A 5 4.76 -8.85 15.67
CA TRP A 5 4.19 -9.13 14.37
C TRP A 5 2.88 -9.86 14.57
N ALA A 6 1.77 -9.24 14.18
CA ALA A 6 0.48 -9.93 14.15
C ALA A 6 0.59 -11.11 13.18
N LYS A 7 0.19 -12.31 13.63
CA LYS A 7 0.08 -13.47 12.73
C LYS A 7 -0.88 -13.07 11.60
N PRO A 8 -0.45 -13.06 10.31
CA PRO A 8 -1.33 -12.67 9.22
C PRO A 8 -2.54 -13.61 9.21
N VAL A 9 -3.74 -13.03 9.10
CA VAL A 9 -4.96 -13.82 8.98
C VAL A 9 -4.93 -14.52 7.63
N PRO A 10 -4.87 -15.87 7.59
CA PRO A 10 -4.75 -16.58 6.32
C PRO A 10 -6.05 -16.44 5.53
N VAL A 11 -5.97 -15.86 4.33
CA VAL A 11 -7.06 -15.86 3.36
C VAL A 11 -7.01 -17.19 2.63
N ASN A 12 -8.11 -17.95 2.64
CA ASN A 12 -8.22 -19.20 1.89
C ASN A 12 -8.85 -18.93 0.51
N PRO A 13 -8.09 -18.97 -0.60
CA PRO A 13 -8.62 -18.69 -1.94
C PRO A 13 -9.72 -19.67 -2.38
N PHE A 14 -9.70 -20.89 -1.85
CA PHE A 14 -10.67 -21.94 -2.18
C PHE A 14 -12.07 -21.68 -1.62
N ASN A 15 -12.21 -20.72 -0.70
CA ASN A 15 -13.52 -20.33 -0.16
C ASN A 15 -14.28 -19.35 -1.08
N PHE A 16 -13.63 -18.78 -2.09
CA PHE A 16 -14.29 -17.90 -3.05
C PHE A 16 -14.94 -18.71 -4.18
N ARG A 17 -16.22 -18.41 -4.48
CA ARG A 17 -16.92 -18.95 -5.66
C ARG A 17 -16.19 -18.60 -6.96
N ASP A 18 -15.56 -17.43 -6.98
CA ASP A 18 -14.78 -16.86 -8.08
C ASP A 18 -13.29 -16.78 -7.72
N GLN A 19 -12.65 -17.90 -7.36
CA GLN A 19 -11.25 -18.03 -6.85
C GLN A 19 -10.26 -16.95 -7.36
N LYS A 20 -10.21 -16.73 -8.68
CA LYS A 20 -9.37 -15.72 -9.33
C LYS A 20 -9.75 -14.27 -8.95
N TRP A 21 -11.03 -13.94 -9.01
CA TRP A 21 -11.57 -12.61 -8.75
C TRP A 21 -11.78 -12.33 -7.25
N GLY A 22 -12.05 -13.36 -6.45
CA GLY A 22 -12.14 -13.25 -5.00
C GLY A 22 -10.82 -12.83 -4.38
N THR A 23 -9.72 -13.46 -4.82
CA THR A 23 -8.36 -13.08 -4.38
C THR A 23 -8.04 -11.63 -4.77
N LEU A 24 -8.40 -11.22 -6.00
CA LEU A 24 -8.19 -9.84 -6.46
C LEU A 24 -8.95 -8.81 -5.61
N LYS A 25 -10.22 -9.08 -5.28
CA LYS A 25 -11.04 -8.18 -4.45
C LYS A 25 -10.40 -7.94 -3.08
N VAL A 26 -9.89 -9.00 -2.46
CA VAL A 26 -9.21 -8.92 -1.16
C VAL A 26 -7.92 -8.09 -1.28
N SER A 27 -7.10 -8.35 -2.30
CA SER A 27 -5.86 -7.60 -2.51
C SER A 27 -6.09 -6.12 -2.84
N ILE A 28 -7.21 -5.76 -3.47
CA ILE A 28 -7.55 -4.34 -3.73
C ILE A 28 -8.07 -3.65 -2.44
N ALA A 29 -8.72 -4.38 -1.55
CA ALA A 29 -9.34 -3.81 -0.35
C ALA A 29 -8.32 -3.11 0.57
N GLY A 30 -7.10 -3.66 0.70
CA GLY A 30 -6.02 -3.07 1.48
C GLY A 30 -5.61 -1.67 0.99
N PRO A 31 -5.06 -1.54 -0.24
CA PRO A 31 -4.77 -0.26 -0.85
C PRO A 31 -5.96 0.69 -0.85
N LEU A 32 -7.15 0.21 -1.22
CA LEU A 32 -8.35 1.07 -1.29
C LEU A 32 -8.69 1.70 0.06
N THR A 33 -8.56 0.94 1.16
CA THR A 33 -8.82 1.45 2.51
C THR A 33 -7.80 2.52 2.90
N ASN A 34 -6.51 2.28 2.64
CA ASN A 34 -5.45 3.24 2.89
C ASN A 34 -5.67 4.55 2.10
N PHE A 35 -5.93 4.47 0.79
CA PHE A 35 -6.20 5.65 -0.02
C PHE A 35 -7.48 6.37 0.43
N SER A 36 -8.52 5.65 0.84
CA SER A 36 -9.77 6.25 1.34
C SER A 36 -9.56 7.01 2.65
N LEU A 37 -8.79 6.45 3.59
CA LEU A 37 -8.43 7.13 4.84
C LEU A 37 -7.58 8.38 4.56
N ALA A 38 -6.56 8.25 3.70
CA ALA A 38 -5.72 9.38 3.33
C ALA A 38 -6.52 10.51 2.65
N LEU A 39 -7.47 10.17 1.78
CA LEU A 39 -8.39 11.13 1.18
C LEU A 39 -9.28 11.79 2.22
N LEU A 40 -9.90 11.02 3.11
CA LEU A 40 -10.78 11.55 4.15
C LEU A 40 -10.07 12.59 5.02
N PHE A 41 -8.93 12.22 5.61
CA PHE A 41 -8.17 13.13 6.48
C PHE A 41 -7.53 14.29 5.70
N GLY A 42 -7.07 14.06 4.47
CA GLY A 42 -6.50 15.12 3.64
C GLY A 42 -7.53 16.18 3.25
N LEU A 43 -8.76 15.77 2.94
CA LEU A 43 -9.87 16.71 2.68
C LEU A 43 -10.29 17.44 3.95
N ILE A 44 -10.24 16.81 5.12
CA ILE A 44 -10.49 17.50 6.39
C ILE A 44 -9.45 18.61 6.61
N ILE A 45 -8.16 18.32 6.40
CA ILE A 45 -7.10 19.34 6.48
C ILE A 45 -7.37 20.51 5.52
N ARG A 46 -7.79 20.21 4.28
CA ARG A 46 -8.00 21.24 3.25
C ARG A 46 -9.14 22.20 3.56
N PHE A 47 -10.25 21.68 4.08
CA PHE A 47 -11.50 22.43 4.18
C PHE A 47 -11.86 22.90 5.58
N PHE A 48 -11.20 22.38 6.62
CA PHE A 48 -11.48 22.75 8.00
C PHE A 48 -10.24 23.35 8.65
N PRO A 49 -10.37 24.50 9.36
CA PRO A 49 -9.28 25.02 10.15
C PRO A 49 -9.04 24.08 11.34
N LEU A 50 -7.83 23.49 11.37
CA LEU A 50 -7.41 22.60 12.45
C LEU A 50 -6.41 23.32 13.37
N PRO A 51 -6.47 23.11 14.69
CA PRO A 51 -5.40 23.55 15.58
C PRO A 51 -4.12 22.75 15.26
N GLU A 52 -2.95 23.36 15.51
CA GLU A 52 -1.64 22.79 15.19
C GLU A 52 -1.46 21.31 15.57
N PRO A 53 -1.80 20.85 16.80
CA PRO A 53 -1.66 19.44 17.15
C PRO A 53 -2.49 18.49 16.28
N ALA A 54 -3.70 18.92 15.87
CA ALA A 54 -4.57 18.12 15.01
C ALA A 54 -4.07 18.13 13.56
N LEU A 55 -3.55 19.26 13.08
CA LEU A 55 -2.95 19.37 11.76
C LEU A 55 -1.76 18.41 11.60
N ILE A 56 -0.85 18.38 12.58
CA ILE A 56 0.30 17.46 12.59
C ILE A 56 -0.16 16.01 12.60
N LEU A 57 -1.08 15.65 13.51
CA LEU A 57 -1.61 14.29 13.61
C LEU A 57 -2.27 13.84 12.30
N PHE A 58 -3.12 14.67 11.72
CA PHE A 58 -3.84 14.32 10.50
C PHE A 58 -2.89 14.22 9.31
N SER A 59 -1.88 15.10 9.25
CA SER A 59 -0.86 15.02 8.20
C SER A 59 -0.08 13.71 8.27
N ILE A 60 0.30 13.27 9.48
CA ILE A 60 0.92 11.95 9.70
C ILE A 60 -0.02 10.84 9.21
N ILE A 61 -1.30 10.87 9.59
CA ILE A 61 -2.28 9.88 9.13
C ILE A 61 -2.33 9.82 7.61
N VAL A 62 -2.41 10.96 6.92
CA VAL A 62 -2.51 11.02 5.45
C VAL A 62 -1.25 10.50 4.78
N ILE A 63 -0.07 10.98 5.19
CA ILE A 63 1.22 10.59 4.60
C ILE A 63 1.46 9.09 4.76
N TYR A 64 1.25 8.55 5.96
CA TYR A 64 1.47 7.12 6.20
C TYR A 64 0.44 6.25 5.48
N ASN A 65 -0.84 6.66 5.42
CA ASN A 65 -1.83 5.91 4.65
C ASN A 65 -1.51 5.93 3.14
N PHE A 66 -1.11 7.06 2.56
CA PHE A 66 -0.63 7.06 1.17
C PHE A 66 0.62 6.20 0.98
N ALA A 67 1.61 6.32 1.86
CA ALA A 67 2.83 5.54 1.77
C ALA A 67 2.54 4.03 1.83
N TRP A 68 1.73 3.58 2.80
CA TRP A 68 1.31 2.17 2.93
C TRP A 68 0.45 1.71 1.75
N GLY A 69 -0.45 2.55 1.26
CA GLY A 69 -1.27 2.27 0.07
C GLY A 69 -0.40 2.06 -1.18
N ILE A 70 0.54 2.97 -1.44
CA ILE A 70 1.49 2.89 -2.57
C ILE A 70 2.39 1.67 -2.43
N PHE A 71 2.92 1.44 -1.22
CA PHE A 71 3.79 0.30 -0.94
C PHE A 71 3.08 -1.03 -1.20
N ASN A 72 1.81 -1.15 -0.79
CA ASN A 72 1.01 -2.34 -1.05
C ASN A 72 0.67 -2.54 -2.55
N LEU A 73 0.75 -1.51 -3.39
CA LEU A 73 0.54 -1.64 -4.83
C LEU A 73 1.80 -2.05 -5.60
N ILE A 74 2.96 -2.12 -4.94
CA ILE A 74 4.21 -2.55 -5.56
C ILE A 74 4.07 -4.03 -5.97
N PRO A 75 4.39 -4.40 -7.23
CA PRO A 75 4.18 -5.75 -7.74
C PRO A 75 5.29 -6.73 -7.31
N ILE A 76 5.62 -6.75 -6.00
CA ILE A 76 6.65 -7.61 -5.40
C ILE A 76 5.98 -8.41 -4.27
N PRO A 77 5.98 -9.76 -4.31
CA PRO A 77 5.51 -10.56 -3.18
C PRO A 77 6.32 -10.24 -1.91
N PRO A 78 5.69 -10.11 -0.73
CA PRO A 78 4.33 -10.57 -0.41
C PRO A 78 3.22 -9.50 -0.53
N PHE A 79 3.44 -8.34 -1.17
CA PHE A 79 2.44 -7.28 -1.22
C PHE A 79 1.26 -7.59 -2.15
N ASP A 80 0.11 -6.97 -1.84
CA ASP A 80 -1.15 -7.11 -2.57
C ASP A 80 -1.02 -6.81 -4.07
N GLY A 81 -0.18 -5.85 -4.45
CA GLY A 81 0.09 -5.46 -5.84
C GLY A 81 0.58 -6.62 -6.69
N SER A 82 1.34 -7.55 -6.10
CA SER A 82 1.78 -8.76 -6.80
C SER A 82 0.60 -9.68 -7.14
N HIS A 83 -0.34 -9.86 -6.22
CA HIS A 83 -1.57 -10.63 -6.45
C HIS A 83 -2.49 -9.99 -7.49
N ILE A 84 -2.59 -8.66 -7.47
CA ILE A 84 -3.31 -7.89 -8.50
C ILE A 84 -2.71 -8.18 -9.87
N VAL A 85 -1.40 -7.96 -10.03
CA VAL A 85 -0.71 -8.18 -11.31
C VAL A 85 -0.78 -9.64 -11.74
N PHE A 86 -0.57 -10.60 -10.84
CA PHE A 86 -0.62 -12.03 -11.16
C PHE A 86 -2.00 -12.52 -11.59
N THR A 87 -3.06 -11.85 -11.15
CA THR A 87 -4.43 -12.14 -11.58
C THR A 87 -4.64 -11.72 -13.04
N PHE A 88 -4.08 -10.58 -13.45
CA PHE A 88 -4.18 -10.11 -14.84
C PHE A 88 -3.17 -10.78 -15.78
N LEU A 89 -2.01 -11.20 -15.27
CA LEU A 89 -1.04 -11.98 -16.04
C LEU A 89 -1.59 -13.38 -16.33
N GLY A 90 -1.68 -13.75 -17.60
CA GLY A 90 -2.04 -15.11 -18.02
C GLY A 90 -0.96 -16.16 -17.74
N ASP A 91 -1.24 -17.42 -18.06
CA ASP A 91 -0.36 -18.55 -17.78
C ASP A 91 0.95 -18.53 -18.57
N ARG A 92 1.02 -17.73 -19.65
CA ARG A 92 2.24 -17.47 -20.41
C ARG A 92 3.39 -16.93 -19.53
N PHE A 93 3.07 -16.26 -18.42
CA PHE A 93 4.03 -15.67 -17.51
C PHE A 93 4.30 -16.52 -16.25
N LEU A 94 3.99 -17.83 -16.27
CA LEU A 94 4.18 -18.72 -15.12
C LEU A 94 5.62 -18.67 -14.57
N LYS A 95 6.63 -18.68 -15.45
CA LYS A 95 8.04 -18.57 -15.06
C LYS A 95 8.34 -17.27 -14.31
N LEU A 96 7.77 -16.16 -14.77
CA LEU A 96 7.92 -14.85 -14.11
C LEU A 96 7.21 -14.84 -12.74
N LYS A 97 6.00 -15.39 -12.65
CA LYS A 97 5.27 -15.52 -11.38
C LYS A 97 6.08 -16.33 -10.37
N MET A 98 6.61 -17.48 -10.77
CA MET A 98 7.44 -18.32 -9.91
C MET A 98 8.72 -17.61 -9.48
N PHE A 99 9.41 -16.93 -10.40
CA PHE A 99 10.61 -16.15 -10.09
C PHE A 99 10.30 -15.05 -9.05
N LEU A 100 9.26 -14.26 -9.27
CA LEU A 100 8.87 -13.19 -8.35
C LEU A 100 8.42 -13.74 -6.98
N SER A 101 7.73 -14.89 -6.94
CA SER A 101 7.37 -15.54 -5.68
C SER A 101 8.58 -16.09 -4.93
N GLN A 102 9.56 -16.68 -5.63
CA GLN A 102 10.75 -17.26 -5.02
C GLN A 102 11.74 -16.19 -4.54
N TYR A 103 11.95 -15.14 -5.33
CA TYR A 103 12.92 -14.09 -5.03
C TYR A 103 12.29 -12.81 -4.46
N GLY A 104 10.98 -12.79 -4.23
CA GLY A 104 10.23 -11.60 -3.83
C GLY A 104 10.81 -10.89 -2.61
N LEU A 105 11.21 -11.63 -1.58
CA LEU A 105 11.86 -11.05 -0.39
C LEU A 105 13.18 -10.35 -0.73
N PHE A 106 14.03 -10.95 -1.57
CA PHE A 106 15.31 -10.36 -1.97
C PHE A 106 15.09 -9.13 -2.85
N ILE A 107 14.13 -9.19 -3.78
CA ILE A 107 13.74 -8.05 -4.63
C ILE A 107 13.20 -6.91 -3.76
N LEU A 108 12.39 -7.22 -2.74
CA LEU A 108 11.88 -6.25 -1.79
C LEU A 108 13.00 -5.58 -1.00
N ILE A 109 13.92 -6.36 -0.43
CA ILE A 109 15.07 -5.83 0.30
C ILE A 109 15.87 -4.92 -0.64
N PHE A 110 16.20 -5.38 -1.84
CA PHE A 110 16.87 -4.56 -2.84
C PHE A 110 16.10 -3.25 -3.12
N PHE A 111 14.80 -3.32 -3.37
CA PHE A 111 13.96 -2.15 -3.60
C PHE A 111 14.05 -1.14 -2.43
N ILE A 112 13.95 -1.61 -1.19
CA ILE A 112 14.03 -0.76 0.01
C ILE A 112 15.37 -0.03 0.09
N PHE A 113 16.48 -0.76 -0.05
CA PHE A 113 17.84 -0.21 0.08
C PHE A 113 18.23 0.71 -1.09
N PHE A 114 17.70 0.46 -2.28
CA PHE A 114 18.03 1.24 -3.49
C PHE A 114 17.05 2.39 -3.74
N GLY A 115 16.45 2.95 -2.68
CA GLY A 115 15.65 4.18 -2.76
C GLY A 115 14.16 3.96 -3.00
N GLY A 116 13.67 2.73 -2.93
CA GLY A 116 12.25 2.41 -3.04
C GLY A 116 11.41 3.07 -1.94
N LEU A 117 11.91 3.11 -0.68
CA LEU A 117 11.25 3.87 0.38
C LEU A 117 11.21 5.37 0.07
N LYS A 118 12.31 5.93 -0.44
CA LYS A 118 12.36 7.34 -0.84
C LYS A 118 11.34 7.63 -1.94
N PHE A 119 11.21 6.75 -2.92
CA PHE A 119 10.19 6.85 -3.96
C PHE A 119 8.77 6.84 -3.39
N VAL A 120 8.44 5.86 -2.53
CA VAL A 120 7.12 5.75 -1.90
C VAL A 120 6.78 6.98 -1.08
N PHE A 121 7.68 7.43 -0.20
CA PHE A 121 7.42 8.62 0.62
C PHE A 121 7.36 9.89 -0.22
N SER A 122 8.20 10.05 -1.25
CA SER A 122 8.12 11.21 -2.15
C SER A 122 6.77 11.28 -2.86
N ALA A 123 6.26 10.13 -3.34
CA ALA A 123 4.93 10.05 -3.93
C ALA A 123 3.83 10.34 -2.90
N ALA A 124 3.96 9.84 -1.67
CA ALA A 124 3.01 10.13 -0.59
C ALA A 124 2.97 11.61 -0.22
N TYR A 125 4.13 12.29 -0.15
CA TYR A 125 4.20 13.73 0.10
C TYR A 125 3.60 14.55 -1.06
N LEU A 126 3.82 14.13 -2.30
CA LEU A 126 3.19 14.75 -3.46
C LEU A 126 1.66 14.63 -3.38
N LEU A 127 1.13 13.44 -3.11
CA LEU A 127 -0.31 13.22 -2.97
C LEU A 127 -0.89 13.99 -1.78
N PHE A 128 -0.17 14.02 -0.65
CA PHE A 128 -0.54 14.85 0.49
C PHE A 128 -0.69 16.31 0.07
N TYR A 129 0.32 16.88 -0.58
CA TYR A 129 0.29 18.27 -1.04
C TYR A 129 -0.88 18.54 -1.99
N LEU A 130 -1.13 17.65 -2.96
CA LEU A 130 -2.23 17.80 -3.90
C LEU A 130 -3.61 17.80 -3.23
N ILE A 131 -3.77 16.99 -2.18
CA ILE A 131 -5.05 16.80 -1.51
C ILE A 131 -5.26 17.80 -0.40
N SER A 132 -4.28 18.03 0.47
CA SER A 132 -4.39 18.95 1.61
C SER A 132 -4.18 20.40 1.20
N GLY A 133 -3.37 20.66 0.16
CA GLY A 133 -2.92 22.01 -0.19
C GLY A 133 -1.82 22.56 0.73
N HIS A 134 -1.37 21.77 1.71
CA HIS A 134 -0.33 22.14 2.64
C HIS A 134 1.00 21.46 2.28
N VAL A 135 2.10 22.17 2.48
CA VAL A 135 3.42 21.54 2.54
C VAL A 135 3.58 20.98 3.94
N PHE A 136 3.90 19.69 4.03
CA PHE A 136 4.21 19.10 5.33
C PHE A 136 5.56 19.65 5.79
N ALA A 137 5.52 20.50 6.81
CA ALA A 137 6.69 21.00 7.51
C ALA A 137 6.57 20.52 8.96
N ILE A 138 7.51 19.67 9.38
CA ILE A 138 7.80 19.44 10.80
C ILE A 138 9.03 20.29 11.13
#